data_AF-A0A9C7W0P7-F1
#
_entry.id   AF-A0A9C7W0P7-F1
#
_cell.length_a   1.000
_cell.length_b   1.000
_cell.length_c   1.000
_cell.angle_alpha   90.00
_cell.angle_beta   90.00
_cell.angle_gamma   90.00
#
_symmetry.space_group_name_H-M   'P 1'
#
loop_
_entity.id
_entity.type
_entity.pdbx_description
1 polymer ?
#
loop_
_entity_poly.entity_id
_entity_poly.type
_entity_poly.pdbx_seq_one_letter_code
_entity_poly.pdbx_strand_id
1 'polypeptide(L)' 'RREELLTAPDELQKIWLLRNLLHPMDDVEAVIFMIDKMKATKNNAEFFKSMKG' A
#
# COMPACT_ATOMS: atom_id res chain seq x y z
N ARG A 1 -0.56 4.00 -17.83
CA ARG A 1 -1.64 2.98 -17.81
C ARG A 1 -2.83 3.58 -17.08
N ARG A 2 -4.07 3.19 -17.45
CA ARG A 2 -5.31 3.72 -16.85
C ARG A 2 -5.76 2.87 -15.64
N GLU A 3 -5.01 2.94 -14.54
CA GLU A 3 -5.27 2.14 -13.32
C GLU A 3 -6.62 2.52 -12.67
N GLU A 4 -7.10 3.74 -12.91
CA GLU A 4 -8.39 4.28 -12.48
C GLU A 4 -9.62 3.54 -13.05
N LEU A 5 -9.44 2.74 -14.11
CA LEU A 5 -10.53 1.92 -14.68
C LEU A 5 -10.70 0.57 -13.98
N LEU A 6 -9.72 0.16 -13.18
CA LEU A 6 -9.67 -1.16 -12.53
C LEU A 6 -9.73 -1.08 -11.01
N THR A 7 -9.52 0.10 -10.44
CA THR A 7 -9.55 0.32 -9.00
C THR A 7 -10.54 1.42 -8.65
N ALA A 8 -11.25 1.22 -7.54
CA ALA A 8 -12.15 2.23 -7.02
C ALA A 8 -11.35 3.49 -6.62
N PRO A 9 -11.93 4.70 -6.72
CA PRO A 9 -11.23 5.94 -6.43
C PRO A 9 -10.59 6.00 -5.03
N ASP A 10 -11.26 5.40 -4.04
CA ASP A 10 -10.77 5.34 -2.66
C ASP A 10 -9.58 4.38 -2.49
N GLU A 11 -9.55 3.29 -3.25
CA GLU A 11 -8.43 2.36 -3.31
C GLU A 11 -7.24 2.98 -4.03
N LEU A 12 -7.49 3.70 -5.12
CA LEU A 12 -6.47 4.42 -5.86
C LEU A 12 -5.74 5.44 -4.96
N GLN A 13 -6.48 6.17 -4.13
CA GLN A 13 -5.90 7.10 -3.17
C GLN A 13 -5.04 6.39 -2.11
N LYS A 14 -5.47 5.22 -1.62
CA LYS A 14 -4.68 4.41 -0.66
C LYS A 14 -3.39 3.89 -1.30
N ILE A 15 -3.44 3.43 -2.55
CA ILE A 15 -2.28 2.98 -3.32
C ILE A 15 -1.31 4.15 -3.54
N TRP A 16 -1.81 5.33 -3.88
CA TRP A 16 -0.99 6.52 -4.07
C TRP A 16 -0.25 6.91 -2.78
N LEU A 17 -0.94 6.91 -1.63
CA LEU A 17 -0.31 7.15 -0.32
C LEU A 17 0.77 6.12 -0.01
N LEU A 18 0.52 4.83 -0.27
CA LEU A 18 1.51 3.77 -0.08
C LEU A 18 2.74 3.99 -0.96
N ARG A 19 2.56 4.33 -2.24
CA ARG A 19 3.68 4.62 -3.14
C ARG A 19 4.54 5.77 -2.63
N ASN A 20 3.92 6.86 -2.13
CA ASN A 20 4.66 7.98 -1.57
C ASN A 20 5.40 7.62 -0.27
N LEU A 21 4.82 6.76 0.56
CA LEU A 21 5.45 6.26 1.78
C LEU A 21 6.70 5.42 1.48
N LEU A 22 6.66 4.61 0.41
CA LEU A 22 7.75 3.73 0.02
C LEU A 22 8.82 4.45 -0.84
N HIS A 23 8.48 5.54 -1.52
CA HIS A 23 9.39 6.30 -2.39
C HIS A 23 10.73 6.74 -1.75
N PRO A 24 10.81 7.14 -0.46
CA PRO A 24 12.09 7.49 0.15
C PRO A 24 12.89 6.29 0.66
N MET A 25 12.33 5.08 0.64
CA MET A 25 12.99 3.86 1.13
C MET A 25 13.83 3.23 0.02
N ASP A 26 14.88 2.51 0.41
CA ASP A 26 15.64 1.68 -0.53
C ASP A 26 14.78 0.49 -1.00
N ASP A 27 14.98 0.03 -2.24
CA ASP A 27 14.12 -0.99 -2.87
C ASP A 27 13.95 -2.25 -1.99
N VAL A 28 15.03 -2.71 -1.37
CA VAL A 28 15.03 -3.90 -0.50
C VAL A 28 14.26 -3.63 0.79
N GLU A 29 14.45 -2.46 1.40
CA GLU A 29 13.76 -2.06 2.63
C GLU A 29 12.25 -1.91 2.39
N ALA A 30 11.86 -1.29 1.28
CA ALA A 30 10.47 -1.11 0.89
C ALA A 30 9.74 -2.47 0.74
N VAL A 31 10.38 -3.44 0.09
CA VAL A 31 9.82 -4.78 -0.11
C VAL A 31 9.69 -5.52 1.22
N ILE A 32 10.71 -5.48 2.09
CA ILE A 32 10.67 -6.11 3.41
C ILE A 32 9.54 -5.49 4.26
N PHE A 33 9.48 -4.16 4.32
CA PHE A 33 8.43 -3.45 5.04
C PHE A 33 7.04 -3.84 4.54
N MET A 34 6.84 -3.91 3.22
CA MET A 34 5.56 -4.28 2.64
C MET A 34 5.16 -5.72 2.99
N ILE A 35 6.09 -6.67 2.90
CA ILE A 35 5.86 -8.07 3.24
C ILE A 35 5.49 -8.22 4.71
N ASP A 36 6.20 -7.55 5.62
CA ASP A 36 5.94 -7.64 7.06
C ASP A 36 4.57 -7.10 7.42
N LYS A 37 4.16 -5.97 6.81
CA LYS A 37 2.82 -5.42 7.03
C LYS A 37 1.71 -6.29 6.43
N MET A 38 1.93 -6.86 5.24
CA MET A 38 0.97 -7.78 4.65
C MET A 38 0.80 -9.04 5.50
N LYS A 39 1.89 -9.63 5.99
CA LYS A 39 1.85 -10.82 6.88
C LYS A 39 1.16 -10.55 8.21
N ALA A 40 1.22 -9.33 8.73
CA ALA A 40 0.57 -8.93 9.96
C ALA A 40 -0.96 -8.77 9.84
N THR A 41 -1.52 -8.81 8.62
CA THR A 41 -2.95 -8.60 8.37
C THR A 41 -3.54 -9.74 7.57
N LYS A 42 -4.83 -10.01 7.73
CA LYS A 42 -5.48 -11.13 7.04
C LYS A 42 -5.88 -10.77 5.60
N ASN A 43 -6.11 -9.50 5.32
CA ASN A 43 -6.57 -9.01 4.02
C ASN A 43 -6.11 -7.56 3.75
N ASN A 44 -6.20 -7.14 2.49
CA ASN A 44 -5.77 -5.81 2.06
C ASN A 44 -6.58 -4.67 2.72
N ALA A 45 -7.84 -4.91 3.07
CA ALA A 45 -8.67 -3.90 3.75
C ALA A 45 -8.15 -3.60 5.17
N GLU A 46 -7.76 -4.63 5.91
CA GLU A 46 -7.10 -4.51 7.22
C GLU A 46 -5.73 -3.84 7.10
N PHE A 47 -4.92 -4.21 6.09
CA PHE A 47 -3.65 -3.56 5.81
C PHE A 47 -3.82 -2.05 5.60
N PHE A 48 -4.69 -1.63 4.68
CA PHE A 48 -4.92 -0.21 4.44
C PHE A 48 -5.57 0.51 5.62
N LYS A 49 -6.33 -0.20 6.46
CA LYS A 49 -6.85 0.37 7.72
C LYS A 49 -5.73 0.58 8.74
N SER A 50 -4.75 -0.33 8.82
CA SER A 50 -3.60 -0.21 9.72
C SER A 50 -2.63 0.91 9.34
N MET A 51 -2.61 1.32 8.06
CA MET A 51 -1.86 2.49 7.59
C MET A 51 -2.56 3.82 7.90
N LYS A 52 -3.88 3.81 8.09
CA LYS A 52 -4.66 4.98 8.53
C LYS A 52 -4.60 5.06 10.06
N GLY A 53 -3.46 5.52 10.57
CA GLY A 53 -3.37 6.11 11.91
C GLY A 53 -4.01 7.48 11.92
#